data_AF-A0A931V7F8-F1
#
_entry.id   AF-A0A931V7F8-F1
#
_cell.length_a   1.000
_cell.length_b   1.000
_cell.length_c   1.000
_cell.angle_alpha   90.00
_cell.angle_beta   90.00
_cell.angle_gamma   90.00
#
_symmetry.space_group_name_H-M   'P 1'
#
loop_
_entity.id
_entity.type
_entity.pdbx_description
1 polymer ?
#
loop_
_entity_poly.entity_id
_entity_poly.type
_entity_poly.pdbx_seq_one_letter_code
_entity_poly.pdbx_strand_id
1 'polypeptide(L)'
;MPTYERLAWEELHRGIDMVAEPSRGGVAYRYVLSPGARVSDIVMRWEGAKAVTVTDDGRGVDVETGIGVLRASRSSAPVRPPPP
;
A
#
# COMPACT_ATOMS: atom_id res chain seq x y z
N MET A 1 -21.85 4.71 -11.99
CA MET A 1 -21.04 5.32 -10.91
C MET A 1 -19.67 5.62 -11.48
N PRO A 2 -19.10 6.82 -11.28
CA PRO A 2 -17.75 7.10 -11.72
C PRO A 2 -16.77 6.20 -10.97
N THR A 3 -16.06 5.34 -11.69
CA THR A 3 -14.92 4.59 -11.16
C THR A 3 -13.70 5.50 -11.22
N TYR A 4 -13.18 5.87 -10.05
CA TYR A 4 -11.93 6.61 -9.96
C TYR A 4 -10.78 5.69 -10.35
N GLU A 5 -10.02 6.07 -11.38
CA GLU A 5 -8.86 5.30 -11.85
C GLU A 5 -7.70 5.35 -10.85
N ARG A 6 -7.67 6.38 -10.00
CA ARG A 6 -6.59 6.64 -9.04
C ARG A 6 -7.08 7.52 -7.90
N LEU A 7 -6.62 7.23 -6.69
CA LEU A 7 -6.69 8.11 -5.54
C LEU A 7 -5.27 8.44 -5.09
N ALA A 8 -4.99 9.72 -4.86
CA ALA A 8 -3.72 10.20 -4.34
C ALA A 8 -3.95 11.00 -3.06
N TRP A 9 -3.18 10.69 -2.04
CA TRP A 9 -3.07 11.45 -0.82
C TRP A 9 -1.67 12.04 -0.79
N GLU A 10 -1.58 13.34 -0.98
CA GLU A 10 -0.33 14.10 -0.93
C GLU A 10 0.06 14.39 0.53
N GLU A 11 1.34 14.31 0.83
CA GLU A 11 1.91 14.59 2.16
C GLU A 11 1.17 13.84 3.29
N LEU A 12 0.78 12.58 3.03
CA LEU A 12 0.17 11.69 4.02
C LEU A 12 1.04 11.63 5.28
N HIS A 13 2.36 11.59 5.07
CA HIS A 13 3.36 12.02 6.03
C HIS A 13 4.30 13.01 5.34
N ARG A 14 5.13 13.71 6.12
CA ARG A 14 6.10 14.67 5.58
C ARG A 14 6.98 14.01 4.50
N GLY A 15 6.83 14.45 3.26
CA GLY A 15 7.56 13.93 2.09
C GLY A 15 7.13 12.53 1.64
N ILE A 16 5.96 12.04 2.05
CA ILE A 16 5.42 10.72 1.69
C ILE A 16 4.01 10.87 1.16
N ASP A 17 3.83 10.58 -0.12
CA ASP A 17 2.51 10.47 -0.75
C ASP A 17 2.06 9.01 -0.75
N MET A 18 0.74 8.79 -0.76
CA MET A 18 0.15 7.47 -0.98
C MET A 18 -0.73 7.51 -2.23
N VAL A 19 -0.52 6.54 -3.13
CA VAL A 19 -1.34 6.35 -4.32
C VAL A 19 -2.03 4.99 -4.22
N ALA A 20 -3.35 4.99 -4.39
CA ALA A 20 -4.14 3.77 -4.51
C ALA A 20 -4.69 3.65 -5.94
N GLU A 21 -4.46 2.51 -6.57
CA GLU A 21 -4.91 2.20 -7.92
C GLU A 21 -5.62 0.83 -7.95
N PRO A 22 -6.68 0.67 -8.76
CA PRO A 22 -7.27 -0.64 -8.99
C PRO A 22 -6.25 -1.63 -9.54
N SER A 23 -6.30 -2.87 -9.05
CA SER A 23 -5.42 -3.98 -9.41
C SER A 23 -6.26 -5.24 -9.64
N ARG A 24 -5.72 -6.23 -10.37
CA ARG A 24 -6.42 -7.52 -10.54
C ARG A 24 -6.63 -8.15 -9.16
N GLY A 25 -7.89 -8.22 -8.73
CA GLY A 25 -8.28 -8.81 -7.45
C GLY A 25 -8.20 -7.87 -6.24
N GLY A 26 -8.04 -6.55 -6.42
CA GLY A 26 -8.07 -5.61 -5.29
C GLY A 26 -7.56 -4.22 -5.63
N VAL A 27 -6.95 -3.58 -4.63
CA VAL A 27 -6.35 -2.24 -4.74
C VAL A 27 -4.86 -2.37 -4.45
N ALA A 28 -4.02 -1.78 -5.31
CA ALA A 28 -2.60 -1.66 -5.06
C ALA A 28 -2.32 -0.32 -4.37
N TYR A 29 -1.62 -0.38 -3.23
CA TYR A 29 -1.14 0.80 -2.51
C TYR A 29 0.34 1.01 -2.83
N ARG A 30 0.71 2.27 -3.09
CA ARG A 30 2.09 2.67 -3.34
C ARG A 30 2.42 3.91 -2.53
N TYR A 31 3.53 3.87 -1.81
CA TYR A 31 4.11 5.04 -1.16
C TYR A 31 5.18 5.66 -2.07
N VAL A 32 5.10 6.96 -2.31
CA VAL A 32 6.11 7.72 -3.06
C VAL A 32 6.87 8.58 -2.06
N LEU A 33 8.17 8.36 -1.96
CA LEU A 33 9.02 9.01 -0.96
C LEU A 33 9.89 10.07 -1.63
N SER A 34 9.77 11.31 -1.14
CA SER A 34 10.69 12.39 -1.46
C SER A 34 12.03 12.20 -0.72
N PRO A 35 13.14 12.78 -1.23
CA PRO A 35 14.41 12.77 -0.52
C PRO A 35 14.28 13.29 0.91
N GLY A 36 14.81 12.55 1.88
CA GLY A 36 14.74 12.89 3.31
C GLY A 36 13.45 12.44 4.02
N ALA A 37 12.49 11.85 3.31
CA ALA A 37 11.33 11.20 3.92
C ALA A 37 11.78 10.03 4.82
N ARG A 38 11.10 9.86 5.95
CA ARG A 38 11.41 8.81 6.92
C ARG A 38 10.45 7.63 6.77
N VAL A 39 10.95 6.52 6.26
CA VAL A 39 10.17 5.28 6.07
C VAL A 39 9.50 4.82 7.38
N SER A 40 10.17 5.04 8.51
CA SER A 40 9.65 4.70 9.85
C SER A 40 8.36 5.41 10.23
N ASP A 41 8.01 6.51 9.55
CA ASP A 41 6.77 7.25 9.80
C ASP A 41 5.55 6.52 9.22
N ILE A 42 5.76 5.60 8.27
CA ILE A 42 4.71 4.78 7.67
C ILE A 42 4.36 3.64 8.63
N VAL A 43 3.21 3.77 9.30
CA VAL A 43 2.66 2.72 10.17
C VAL A 43 1.32 2.24 9.63
N MET A 44 1.21 0.93 9.39
CA MET A 44 -0.02 0.32 8.91
C MET A 44 -0.74 -0.41 10.05
N ARG A 45 -2.01 -0.08 10.26
CA ARG A 45 -2.91 -0.80 11.18
C ARG A 45 -3.92 -1.61 10.38
N TRP A 46 -4.01 -2.90 10.67
CA TRP A 46 -4.99 -3.80 10.08
C TRP A 46 -6.11 -4.07 11.09
N GLU A 47 -7.28 -3.48 10.89
CA GLU A 47 -8.44 -3.73 11.72
C GLU A 47 -9.09 -5.08 11.36
N GLY A 48 -9.40 -5.88 12.39
CA GLY A 48 -9.92 -7.24 12.19
C GLY A 48 -8.85 -8.30 11.88
N ALA A 49 -7.57 -7.92 11.87
CA ALA A 49 -6.47 -8.87 11.82
C ALA A 49 -6.33 -9.61 13.15
N LYS A 50 -6.20 -10.93 13.08
CA LYS A 50 -5.82 -11.81 14.19
C LYS A 50 -4.30 -11.89 14.31
N ALA A 51 -3.61 -11.88 13.18
CA ALA A 51 -2.16 -11.90 13.09
C ALA A 51 -1.68 -11.20 11.82
N VAL A 52 -0.46 -10.64 11.88
CA VAL A 52 0.25 -10.06 10.74
C VAL A 52 1.64 -10.65 10.72
N THR A 53 2.00 -11.30 9.62
CA THR A 53 3.32 -11.96 9.46
C THR A 53 4.00 -11.41 8.22
N VAL A 54 5.25 -10.99 8.37
CA VAL A 54 6.11 -10.64 7.23
C VAL A 54 6.65 -11.91 6.61
N THR A 55 6.50 -12.06 5.29
CA THR A 55 6.94 -13.23 4.52
C THR A 55 8.00 -12.83 3.48
N ASP A 56 8.60 -13.84 2.85
CA ASP A 56 9.48 -13.67 1.67
C ASP A 56 10.64 -12.67 1.89
N ASP A 57 11.23 -12.69 3.08
CA ASP A 57 12.31 -11.78 3.51
C ASP A 57 11.92 -10.29 3.42
N GLY A 58 10.66 -9.96 3.72
CA GLY A 58 10.15 -8.59 3.68
C GLY A 58 9.50 -8.20 2.35
N ARG A 59 9.32 -9.15 1.42
CA ARG A 59 8.64 -8.91 0.14
C ARG A 59 7.13 -9.15 0.18
N GLY A 60 6.65 -9.81 1.23
CA GLY A 60 5.23 -10.12 1.43
C GLY A 60 4.78 -9.89 2.86
N VAL A 61 3.46 -9.79 3.03
CA VAL A 61 2.77 -9.72 4.31
C VAL A 61 1.51 -10.58 4.21
N ASP A 62 1.39 -11.56 5.10
CA ASP A 62 0.19 -12.34 5.32
C ASP A 62 -0.57 -11.76 6.52
N VAL A 63 -1.84 -11.40 6.29
CA VAL A 63 -2.75 -10.87 7.31
C VAL A 63 -3.85 -11.90 7.54
N GLU A 64 -3.82 -12.55 8.70
CA GLU A 64 -4.86 -13.50 9.09
C GLU A 64 -6.07 -12.74 9.61
N THR A 65 -7.25 -13.05 9.09
CA THR A 65 -8.53 -12.44 9.50
C THR A 65 -9.54 -13.51 9.91
N GLY A 66 -10.71 -13.08 10.41
CA GLY A 66 -11.82 -13.99 10.71
C GLY A 66 -12.35 -14.77 9.51
N ILE A 67 -12.14 -14.29 8.28
CA ILE A 67 -12.72 -14.85 7.05
C ILE A 67 -11.69 -15.49 6.11
N GLY A 68 -10.41 -15.50 6.49
CA GLY A 68 -9.32 -16.05 5.69
C GLY A 68 -8.03 -15.23 5.77
N VAL A 69 -7.06 -15.58 4.93
CA VAL A 69 -5.76 -14.92 4.85
C VAL A 69 -5.73 -13.97 3.66
N LEU A 70 -5.47 -12.68 3.94
CA LEU A 70 -5.16 -11.68 2.94
C LEU A 70 -3.65 -11.69 2.69
N ARG A 71 -3.25 -11.78 1.42
CA ARG A 71 -1.83 -11.75 1.03
C ARG A 71 -1.53 -10.46 0.31
N ALA A 72 -0.64 -9.66 0.88
CA ALA A 72 -0.10 -8.48 0.26
C ALA A 72 1.33 -8.75 -0.17
N SER A 73 1.68 -8.43 -1.41
CA SER A 73 3.03 -8.57 -1.92
C SER A 73 3.39 -7.37 -2.79
N ARG A 74 4.69 -7.17 -3.01
CA ARG A 74 5.17 -6.14 -3.92
C ARG A 74 4.57 -6.36 -5.31
N SER A 75 3.77 -5.40 -5.78
CA SER A 75 3.36 -5.36 -7.18
C SER A 75 4.56 -5.07 -8.09
N SER A 76 4.71 -5.85 -9.15
CA SER A 76 5.72 -5.65 -10.20
C SER A 76 5.27 -4.64 -11.27
N ALA A 77 4.06 -4.09 -11.17
CA ALA A 77 3.55 -3.14 -12.14
C ALA A 77 4.39 -1.84 -12.15
N PRO A 78 4.66 -1.24 -13.34
CA PRO A 78 5.44 -0.01 -13.45
C PRO A 78 4.89 1.13 -12.58
N VAL A 79 5.77 1.99 -12.09
CA VAL A 79 5.36 3.24 -11.44
C VAL A 79 5.00 4.24 -12.52
N ARG A 80 3.71 4.57 -12.67
CA ARG A 80 3.30 5.71 -13.49
C ARG A 80 3.43 6.96 -12.61
N PRO A 81 4.25 7.95 -12.99
CA PRO A 81 4.39 9.16 -12.19
C PRO A 81 3.05 9.91 -12.08
N PRO A 82 2.83 10.66 -10.98
CA PRO A 82 1.70 11.57 -10.91
C PRO A 82 1.78 12.59 -12.08
N PRO A 83 0.63 13.02 -12.62
CA PRO A 83 0.62 14.13 -13.58
C PRO A 83 1.22 15.39 -12.92
N PRO A 84 1.82 16.30 -13.72
CA PRO A 84 2.35 17.57 -13.24
C PRO A 84 1.26 18.51 -12.70
#